data_AF-A0A2N5J0T9-F1
#
_entry.id   AF-A0A2N5J0T9-F1
#
_cell.length_a   1.000
_cell.length_b   1.000
_cell.length_c   1.000
_cell.angle_alpha   90.00
_cell.angle_beta   90.00
_cell.angle_gamma   90.00
#
_symmetry.space_group_name_H-M   'P 1'
#
loop_
_entity.id
_entity.type
_entity.pdbx_description
1 polymer ?
#
loop_
_entity_poly.entity_id
_entity_poly.type
_entity_poly.pdbx_seq_one_letter_code
_entity_poly.pdbx_strand_id
1 'polypeptide(L)'
;MVEDGRMIRRDFAAGETGRGPSVPSNGLANDPRAGQWDGRRMSHRMIADYKTFVVTDGEGVRNSLYVSGCPFHCVDCFNSSIWDFQAGHEYTQKLEDRIIDDLKAPWVQGITFLGGEPFLNTPVLLPLAHRIRAEFGHAKDIWCWTGYTWEELARPGETPDKRELLGLIDILVDGRYLKTQKDSLLQFRGSKNQRIIDVPRSLAQGRPVIWGKLHDQERDIPEIYLKDREAGEGAQAS
;
A
#
# COMPACT_ATOMS: atom_id res chain seq x y z
N MET A 1 15.69 -9.21 -12.96
CA MET A 1 16.81 -10.08 -13.40
C MET A 1 18.02 -9.69 -12.58
N VAL A 2 18.85 -10.65 -12.17
CA VAL A 2 20.07 -10.36 -11.39
C VAL A 2 21.25 -10.42 -12.36
N GLU A 3 21.95 -9.31 -12.59
CA GLU A 3 23.30 -9.30 -13.16
C GLU A 3 24.25 -8.87 -12.04
N ASP A 4 25.42 -9.52 -11.95
CA ASP A 4 26.50 -9.20 -11.00
C ASP A 4 26.05 -9.07 -9.54
N GLY A 5 25.12 -9.94 -9.10
CA GLY A 5 24.64 -9.96 -7.72
C GLY A 5 23.79 -8.75 -7.31
N ARG A 6 23.46 -7.84 -8.23
CA ARG A 6 22.56 -6.71 -8.01
C ARG A 6 21.22 -6.98 -8.69
N MET A 7 20.13 -6.80 -7.95
CA MET A 7 18.79 -6.88 -8.54
C MET A 7 18.61 -5.72 -9.53
N ILE A 8 18.56 -6.04 -10.83
CA ILE A 8 18.30 -5.05 -11.87
C ILE A 8 16.80 -4.76 -11.85
N ARG A 9 16.48 -3.56 -11.37
CA ARG A 9 15.17 -2.93 -11.49
C ARG A 9 15.07 -2.40 -12.92
N ARG A 10 14.08 -2.88 -13.65
CA ARG A 10 13.82 -2.42 -15.02
C ARG A 10 12.90 -1.23 -14.91
N ASP A 11 13.49 -0.05 -14.80
CA ASP A 11 12.83 1.15 -15.29
C ASP A 11 12.55 0.97 -16.79
N PHE A 12 11.50 1.62 -17.27
CA PHE A 12 11.37 1.84 -18.72
C PHE A 12 12.66 2.37 -19.29
N ALA A 13 12.98 1.92 -20.51
CA ALA A 13 14.11 2.43 -21.26
C ALA A 13 14.08 3.97 -21.31
N ALA A 14 15.26 4.58 -21.20
CA ALA A 14 15.42 6.02 -21.34
C ALA A 14 14.94 6.45 -22.74
N GLY A 15 13.72 6.99 -22.84
CA GLY A 15 13.15 7.45 -24.11
C GLY A 15 11.64 7.22 -24.29
N GLU A 16 10.97 6.47 -23.42
CA GLU A 16 9.53 6.22 -23.57
C GLU A 16 8.65 7.38 -23.07
N THR A 17 7.73 7.84 -23.93
CA THR A 17 6.69 8.82 -23.63
C THR A 17 5.43 8.18 -23.06
N GLY A 18 4.62 8.90 -22.27
CA GLY A 18 3.37 8.38 -21.70
C GLY A 18 3.47 7.92 -20.24
N ARG A 19 4.50 8.37 -19.50
CA ARG A 19 4.69 8.10 -18.05
C ARG A 19 3.51 8.56 -17.17
N GLY A 20 2.69 9.51 -17.65
CA GLY A 20 1.77 10.24 -16.77
C GLY A 20 2.54 11.03 -15.70
N PRO A 21 1.84 11.67 -14.76
CA PRO A 21 2.48 12.26 -13.58
C PRO A 21 2.94 11.10 -12.67
N SER A 22 4.17 10.63 -12.84
CA SER A 22 4.79 9.68 -11.90
C SER A 22 5.78 10.41 -11.00
N VAL A 23 5.91 9.96 -9.75
CA VAL A 23 7.05 10.31 -8.91
C VAL A 23 8.21 9.46 -9.42
N PRO A 24 9.26 10.04 -10.04
CA PRO A 24 10.38 9.25 -10.53
C PRO A 24 11.02 8.53 -9.36
N SER A 25 11.03 7.20 -9.40
CA SER A 25 11.66 6.41 -8.35
C SER A 25 13.20 6.49 -8.39
N ASN A 26 13.76 7.04 -9.48
CA ASN A 26 15.20 7.18 -9.71
C ASN A 26 15.97 5.86 -9.48
N GLY A 27 15.41 4.75 -9.98
CA GLY A 27 15.97 3.41 -9.82
C GLY A 27 15.77 2.78 -8.43
N LEU A 28 15.01 3.43 -7.52
CA LEU A 28 14.67 2.87 -6.22
C LEU A 28 13.46 1.92 -6.25
N ALA A 29 12.69 1.89 -7.35
CA ALA A 29 11.59 0.97 -7.59
C ALA A 29 11.42 0.77 -9.12
N ASN A 30 10.54 -0.14 -9.53
CA ASN A 30 10.10 -0.23 -10.92
C ASN A 30 8.91 0.71 -11.16
N ASP A 31 8.78 1.19 -12.38
CA ASP A 31 7.70 2.08 -12.79
C ASP A 31 6.91 1.43 -13.95
N PRO A 32 5.57 1.29 -13.87
CA PRO A 32 4.77 0.70 -14.95
C PRO A 32 4.03 1.72 -15.83
N ARG A 33 3.87 1.36 -17.10
CA ARG A 33 3.06 2.08 -18.11
C ARG A 33 1.60 1.77 -17.84
N ALA A 34 0.72 2.63 -18.35
CA ALA A 34 -0.71 2.43 -18.23
C ALA A 34 -1.10 1.03 -18.72
N GLY A 35 -1.69 0.22 -17.84
CA GLY A 35 -2.17 -1.12 -18.17
C GLY A 35 -1.08 -2.16 -18.44
N GLN A 36 0.20 -1.85 -18.25
CA GLN A 36 1.29 -2.82 -18.43
C GLN A 36 1.17 -4.00 -17.46
N TRP A 37 0.86 -3.70 -16.20
CA TRP A 37 0.60 -4.71 -15.18
C TRP A 37 -0.91 -4.87 -15.03
N ASP A 38 -1.38 -6.08 -15.33
CA ASP A 38 -2.80 -6.44 -15.27
C ASP A 38 -2.99 -7.49 -14.17
N GLY A 39 -3.65 -7.09 -13.07
CA GLY A 39 -3.87 -7.95 -11.91
C GLY A 39 -4.66 -9.22 -12.25
N ARG A 40 -5.50 -9.18 -13.27
CA ARG A 40 -6.28 -10.33 -13.75
C ARG A 40 -5.41 -11.42 -14.39
N ARG A 41 -4.18 -11.06 -14.78
CA ARG A 41 -3.18 -11.99 -15.36
C ARG A 41 -2.07 -12.33 -14.39
N MET A 42 -1.72 -11.41 -13.49
CA MET A 42 -0.58 -11.55 -12.58
C MET A 42 -0.97 -12.18 -11.24
N SER A 43 -2.19 -11.95 -10.75
CA SER A 43 -2.63 -12.51 -9.47
C SER A 43 -2.80 -14.02 -9.57
N HIS A 44 -2.22 -14.73 -8.60
CA HIS A 44 -2.47 -16.17 -8.39
C HIS A 44 -3.53 -16.42 -7.30
N ARG A 45 -4.26 -15.37 -6.88
CA ARG A 45 -5.23 -15.43 -5.77
C ARG A 45 -4.62 -15.94 -4.46
N MET A 46 -3.37 -15.57 -4.22
CA MET A 46 -2.64 -15.87 -2.99
C MET A 46 -2.60 -14.65 -2.08
N ILE A 47 -2.61 -14.90 -0.78
CA ILE A 47 -2.39 -13.88 0.24
C ILE A 47 -1.27 -14.34 1.17
N ALA A 48 -0.46 -13.39 1.59
CA ALA A 48 0.66 -13.64 2.49
C ALA A 48 0.17 -13.91 3.91
N ASP A 49 -0.75 -13.08 4.39
CA ASP A 49 -1.25 -13.15 5.77
C ASP A 49 -2.58 -12.42 5.93
N TYR A 50 -3.31 -12.78 6.98
CA TYR A 50 -4.49 -12.07 7.45
C TYR A 50 -4.39 -11.88 8.96
N LYS A 51 -4.41 -10.62 9.41
CA LYS A 51 -4.24 -10.24 10.82
C LYS A 51 -5.44 -9.46 11.32
N THR A 52 -5.89 -9.79 12.53
CA THR A 52 -6.96 -9.05 13.21
C THR A 52 -6.39 -8.09 14.25
N PHE A 53 -7.16 -7.05 14.57
CA PHE A 53 -6.85 -6.09 15.64
C PHE A 53 -5.51 -5.33 15.49
N VAL A 54 -5.16 -5.01 14.25
CA VAL A 54 -3.97 -4.21 13.90
C VAL A 54 -4.28 -2.72 14.08
N VAL A 55 -3.36 -1.99 14.70
CA VAL A 55 -3.49 -0.54 14.97
C VAL A 55 -2.46 0.31 14.22
N THR A 56 -1.55 -0.32 13.49
CA THR A 56 -0.48 0.33 12.72
C THR A 56 -0.87 0.57 11.26
N ASP A 57 -1.87 -0.15 10.76
CA ASP A 57 -2.20 -0.22 9.34
C ASP A 57 -3.38 0.70 8.99
N GLY A 58 -3.48 1.84 9.68
CA GLY A 58 -4.49 2.87 9.48
C GLY A 58 -5.16 3.31 10.78
N GLU A 59 -6.14 4.21 10.67
CA GLU A 59 -6.86 4.71 11.85
C GLU A 59 -7.73 3.61 12.50
N GLY A 60 -7.72 3.58 13.83
CA GLY A 60 -8.55 2.68 14.64
C GLY A 60 -8.00 1.26 14.75
N VAL A 61 -8.82 0.36 15.30
CA VAL A 61 -8.53 -1.08 15.33
C VAL A 61 -9.01 -1.68 14.01
N ARG A 62 -8.12 -2.34 13.29
CA ARG A 62 -8.37 -2.80 11.92
C ARG A 62 -8.08 -4.28 11.75
N ASN A 63 -8.74 -4.88 10.78
CA ASN A 63 -8.25 -6.14 10.20
C ASN A 63 -7.35 -5.80 9.00
N SER A 64 -6.37 -6.63 8.69
CA SER A 64 -5.38 -6.35 7.64
C SER A 64 -5.17 -7.58 6.78
N LEU A 65 -5.40 -7.44 5.48
CA LEU A 65 -5.20 -8.48 4.48
C LEU A 65 -3.94 -8.15 3.66
N TYR A 66 -2.91 -8.96 3.84
CA TYR A 66 -1.63 -8.83 3.16
C TYR A 66 -1.68 -9.70 1.89
N VAL A 67 -1.86 -9.07 0.72
CA VAL A 67 -1.88 -9.79 -0.56
C VAL A 67 -0.46 -10.15 -1.02
N SER A 68 -0.32 -11.17 -1.86
CA SER A 68 0.98 -11.59 -2.41
C SER A 68 1.23 -11.00 -3.80
N GLY A 69 2.50 -10.77 -4.12
CA GLY A 69 2.93 -10.28 -5.43
C GLY A 69 3.08 -8.77 -5.48
N CYS A 70 4.28 -8.29 -5.81
CA CYS A 70 4.53 -6.86 -5.99
C CYS A 70 5.71 -6.61 -6.94
N PRO A 71 5.46 -6.24 -8.20
CA PRO A 71 6.50 -5.98 -9.17
C PRO A 71 7.17 -4.61 -9.00
N PHE A 72 6.81 -3.80 -8.00
CA PHE A 72 7.50 -2.53 -7.73
C PHE A 72 8.93 -2.74 -7.23
N HIS A 73 9.20 -3.81 -6.48
CA HIS A 73 10.53 -4.16 -5.95
C HIS A 73 11.30 -2.98 -5.30
N CYS A 74 10.61 -2.16 -4.50
CA CYS A 74 11.21 -1.01 -3.83
C CYS A 74 12.49 -1.41 -3.07
N VAL A 75 13.56 -0.61 -3.14
CA VAL A 75 14.78 -0.81 -2.33
C VAL A 75 14.40 -0.79 -0.86
N ASP A 76 14.88 -1.78 -0.09
CA ASP A 76 14.59 -1.96 1.33
C ASP A 76 13.08 -2.05 1.65
N CYS A 77 12.30 -2.65 0.74
CA CYS A 77 10.89 -2.94 0.98
C CYS A 77 10.73 -3.85 2.20
N PHE A 78 9.91 -3.44 3.16
CA PHE A 78 9.59 -4.23 4.35
C PHE A 78 8.96 -5.59 4.01
N ASN A 79 8.22 -5.65 2.90
CA ASN A 79 7.47 -6.83 2.43
C ASN A 79 8.16 -7.53 1.25
N SER A 80 9.50 -7.47 1.15
CA SER A 80 10.21 -8.08 0.02
C SER A 80 10.05 -9.61 -0.06
N SER A 81 9.74 -10.27 1.05
CA SER A 81 9.48 -11.71 1.10
C SER A 81 8.21 -12.15 0.35
N ILE A 82 7.31 -11.20 0.03
CA ILE A 82 6.01 -11.48 -0.61
C ILE A 82 5.88 -10.80 -1.98
N TRP A 83 7.02 -10.49 -2.62
CA TRP A 83 7.06 -10.00 -4.00
C TRP A 83 6.60 -11.03 -5.03
N ASP A 84 6.73 -12.31 -4.72
CA ASP A 84 6.21 -13.41 -5.53
C ASP A 84 4.68 -13.49 -5.38
N PHE A 85 3.96 -13.54 -6.49
CA PHE A 85 2.51 -13.73 -6.49
C PHE A 85 2.09 -15.11 -5.97
N GLN A 86 3.01 -16.07 -5.87
CA GLN A 86 2.77 -17.38 -5.29
C GLN A 86 3.12 -17.49 -3.80
N ALA A 87 3.62 -16.42 -3.17
CA ALA A 87 3.93 -16.42 -1.75
C ALA A 87 2.68 -16.59 -0.87
N GLY A 88 2.83 -17.20 0.30
CA GLY A 88 1.74 -17.34 1.27
C GLY A 88 0.81 -18.52 0.98
N HIS A 89 -0.51 -18.29 1.04
CA HIS A 89 -1.53 -19.32 0.89
C HIS A 89 -2.72 -18.84 0.06
N GLU A 90 -3.52 -19.78 -0.43
CA GLU A 90 -4.67 -19.48 -1.28
C GLU A 90 -5.75 -18.67 -0.54
N TYR A 91 -6.30 -17.68 -1.25
CA TYR A 91 -7.50 -16.99 -0.81
C TYR A 91 -8.74 -17.86 -1.07
N THR A 92 -9.41 -18.24 0.01
CA THR A 92 -10.56 -19.16 -0.02
C THR A 92 -11.83 -18.49 0.48
N GLN A 93 -13.00 -19.04 0.10
CA GLN A 93 -14.29 -18.59 0.64
C GLN A 93 -14.32 -18.63 2.17
N LYS A 94 -13.72 -19.66 2.78
CA LYS A 94 -13.62 -19.79 4.24
C LYS A 94 -12.85 -18.63 4.88
N LEU A 95 -11.77 -18.17 4.25
CA LEU A 95 -11.03 -17.00 4.73
C LEU A 95 -11.88 -15.72 4.57
N GLU A 96 -12.54 -15.55 3.44
CA GLU A 96 -13.45 -14.41 3.23
C GLU A 96 -14.57 -14.34 4.28
N ASP A 97 -15.23 -15.47 4.54
CA ASP A 97 -16.28 -15.57 5.56
C ASP A 97 -15.75 -15.21 6.95
N ARG A 98 -14.53 -15.64 7.28
CA ARG A 98 -13.85 -15.25 8.51
C ARG A 98 -13.57 -13.75 8.56
N ILE A 99 -13.07 -13.16 7.48
CA ILE A 99 -12.80 -11.71 7.41
C ILE A 99 -14.08 -10.93 7.70
N ILE A 100 -15.18 -11.31 7.07
CA ILE A 100 -16.48 -10.67 7.24
C ILE A 100 -17.00 -10.83 8.68
N ASP A 101 -16.86 -12.01 9.27
CA ASP A 101 -17.28 -12.24 10.65
C ASP A 101 -16.48 -11.40 11.65
N ASP A 102 -15.15 -11.37 11.50
CA ASP A 102 -14.26 -10.56 12.34
C ASP A 102 -14.57 -9.05 12.20
N LEU A 103 -15.01 -8.59 11.02
CA LEU A 103 -15.39 -7.18 10.78
C LEU A 103 -16.66 -6.77 11.52
N LYS A 104 -17.54 -7.70 11.92
CA LYS A 104 -18.78 -7.40 12.66
C LYS A 104 -18.50 -6.83 14.05
N ALA A 105 -17.33 -7.12 14.63
CA ALA A 105 -16.97 -6.63 15.95
C ALA A 105 -17.09 -5.09 16.01
N PRO A 106 -17.80 -4.53 17.00
CA PRO A 106 -18.11 -3.09 17.03
C PRO A 106 -16.88 -2.21 17.23
N TRP A 107 -15.80 -2.74 17.82
CA TRP A 107 -14.53 -2.03 17.98
C TRP A 107 -13.63 -2.08 16.75
N VAL A 108 -13.91 -2.94 15.76
CA VAL A 108 -13.16 -2.99 14.50
C VAL A 108 -13.69 -1.88 13.60
N GLN A 109 -12.86 -0.88 13.31
CA GLN A 109 -13.24 0.25 12.46
C GLN A 109 -13.38 -0.16 11.00
N GLY A 110 -12.54 -1.09 10.53
CA GLY A 110 -12.55 -1.49 9.13
C GLY A 110 -11.42 -2.44 8.78
N ILE A 111 -11.10 -2.50 7.48
CA ILE A 111 -10.05 -3.37 6.92
C ILE A 111 -9.01 -2.55 6.17
N THR A 112 -7.78 -3.06 6.14
CA THR A 112 -6.70 -2.55 5.30
C THR A 112 -6.25 -3.59 4.29
N PHE A 113 -6.17 -3.18 3.02
CA PHE A 113 -5.53 -3.95 1.95
C PHE A 113 -4.10 -3.47 1.77
N LEU A 114 -3.12 -4.36 1.95
CA LEU A 114 -1.70 -4.03 1.89
C LEU A 114 -0.86 -5.28 1.57
N GLY A 115 0.45 -5.24 1.85
CA GLY A 115 1.35 -6.38 1.69
C GLY A 115 2.19 -6.24 0.42
N GLY A 116 1.84 -7.00 -0.60
CA GLY A 116 2.36 -6.88 -1.96
C GLY A 116 1.77 -5.65 -2.67
N GLU A 117 1.10 -5.85 -3.79
CA GLU A 117 0.39 -4.78 -4.51
C GLU A 117 -1.11 -5.07 -4.62
N PRO A 118 -1.96 -4.42 -3.78
CA PRO A 118 -3.41 -4.56 -3.82
C PRO A 118 -4.04 -4.34 -5.20
N PHE A 119 -3.60 -3.34 -5.97
CA PHE A 119 -4.16 -3.07 -7.30
C PHE A 119 -3.74 -4.07 -8.37
N LEU A 120 -2.88 -5.04 -8.03
CA LEU A 120 -2.59 -6.21 -8.86
C LEU A 120 -3.22 -7.50 -8.31
N ASN A 121 -3.97 -7.40 -7.23
CA ASN A 121 -4.74 -8.49 -6.62
C ASN A 121 -6.26 -8.19 -6.63
N THR A 122 -6.73 -7.44 -7.62
CA THR A 122 -8.14 -7.19 -7.88
C THR A 122 -9.01 -8.46 -7.98
N PRO A 123 -8.53 -9.64 -8.46
CA PRO A 123 -9.34 -10.86 -8.43
C PRO A 123 -9.65 -11.39 -7.02
N VAL A 124 -8.90 -10.95 -6.01
CA VAL A 124 -9.15 -11.22 -4.58
C VAL A 124 -9.93 -10.08 -3.95
N LEU A 125 -9.48 -8.85 -4.18
CA LEU A 125 -9.96 -7.69 -3.42
C LEU A 125 -11.30 -7.13 -3.90
N LEU A 126 -11.63 -7.24 -5.19
CA LEU A 126 -12.94 -6.76 -5.68
C LEU A 126 -14.11 -7.56 -5.07
N PRO A 127 -14.13 -8.90 -5.09
CA PRO A 127 -15.18 -9.67 -4.43
C PRO A 127 -15.32 -9.32 -2.93
N LEU A 128 -14.20 -9.25 -2.21
CA LEU A 128 -14.18 -8.90 -0.79
C LEU A 128 -14.70 -7.48 -0.53
N ALA A 129 -14.21 -6.49 -1.28
CA ALA A 129 -14.62 -5.09 -1.11
C ALA A 129 -16.12 -4.91 -1.41
N HIS A 130 -16.63 -5.53 -2.48
CA HIS A 130 -18.07 -5.54 -2.79
C HIS A 130 -18.88 -6.17 -1.67
N ARG A 131 -18.43 -7.30 -1.13
CA ARG A 131 -19.11 -7.95 0.00
C ARG A 131 -19.11 -7.09 1.25
N ILE A 132 -17.99 -6.44 1.58
CA ILE A 132 -17.92 -5.48 2.69
C ILE A 132 -18.91 -4.35 2.48
N ARG A 133 -19.00 -3.78 1.28
CA ARG A 133 -20.00 -2.73 0.96
C ARG A 133 -21.43 -3.25 1.06
N ALA A 134 -21.70 -4.47 0.61
CA ALA A 134 -23.03 -5.07 0.69
C ALA A 134 -23.48 -5.31 2.15
N GLU A 135 -22.57 -5.77 3.01
CA GLU A 135 -22.91 -6.13 4.40
C GLU A 135 -22.84 -4.96 5.38
N PHE A 136 -21.93 -3.99 5.15
CA PHE A 136 -21.65 -2.91 6.10
C PHE A 136 -21.81 -1.50 5.52
N GLY A 137 -22.04 -1.35 4.21
CA GLY A 137 -21.99 -0.05 3.54
C GLY A 137 -20.65 0.66 3.78
N HIS A 138 -20.71 1.88 4.32
CA HIS A 138 -19.53 2.65 4.75
C HIS A 138 -19.34 2.66 6.27
N ALA A 139 -20.04 1.81 7.02
CA ALA A 139 -19.83 1.69 8.47
C ALA A 139 -18.49 1.03 8.83
N LYS A 140 -17.90 0.29 7.87
CA LYS A 140 -16.55 -0.27 7.95
C LYS A 140 -15.71 0.36 6.84
N ASP A 141 -14.67 1.10 7.20
CA ASP A 141 -13.84 1.77 6.21
C ASP A 141 -12.82 0.81 5.57
N ILE A 142 -12.49 1.07 4.31
CA ILE A 142 -11.48 0.32 3.56
C ILE A 142 -10.29 1.25 3.34
N TRP A 143 -9.16 0.89 3.93
CA TRP A 143 -7.87 1.50 3.65
C TRP A 143 -7.11 0.64 2.65
N CYS A 144 -6.29 1.26 1.81
CA CYS A 144 -5.47 0.54 0.84
C CYS A 144 -4.10 1.19 0.67
N TRP A 145 -3.03 0.40 0.78
CA TRP A 145 -1.67 0.82 0.42
C TRP A 145 -1.36 0.39 -1.00
N THR A 146 -0.68 1.25 -1.75
CA THR A 146 -0.27 0.90 -3.11
C THR A 146 1.04 1.59 -3.49
N GLY A 147 1.82 0.93 -4.34
CA GLY A 147 2.96 1.57 -4.99
C GLY A 147 2.55 2.56 -6.08
N TYR A 148 1.33 2.45 -6.62
CA TYR A 148 0.81 3.39 -7.60
C TYR A 148 0.51 4.75 -6.96
N THR A 149 0.64 5.84 -7.72
CA THR A 149 0.05 7.13 -7.34
C THR A 149 -1.43 7.19 -7.74
N TRP A 150 -2.19 8.11 -7.15
CA TRP A 150 -3.54 8.47 -7.59
C TRP A 150 -3.60 8.76 -9.09
N GLU A 151 -2.68 9.58 -9.58
CA GLU A 151 -2.61 9.97 -10.99
C GLU A 151 -2.31 8.75 -11.87
N GLU A 152 -1.47 7.84 -11.36
CA GLU A 152 -1.23 6.57 -12.02
C GLU A 152 -2.52 5.74 -12.09
N LEU A 153 -3.28 5.57 -11.01
CA LEU A 153 -4.53 4.79 -11.03
C LEU A 153 -5.63 5.43 -11.90
N ALA A 154 -5.65 6.77 -11.99
CA ALA A 154 -6.65 7.52 -12.74
C ALA A 154 -6.32 7.71 -14.23
N ARG A 155 -5.08 7.46 -14.67
CA ARG A 155 -4.65 7.79 -16.05
C ARG A 155 -5.40 6.98 -17.12
N PRO A 156 -5.54 7.52 -18.36
CA PRO A 156 -6.03 6.75 -19.50
C PRO A 156 -5.17 5.51 -19.77
N GLY A 157 -5.81 4.41 -20.16
CA GLY A 157 -5.13 3.15 -20.48
C GLY A 157 -4.85 2.23 -19.29
N GLU A 158 -5.11 2.66 -18.05
CA GLU A 158 -5.11 1.74 -16.92
C GLU A 158 -6.31 0.79 -16.96
N THR A 159 -6.16 -0.35 -16.27
CA THR A 159 -7.15 -1.41 -16.29
C THR A 159 -8.41 -1.03 -15.49
N PRO A 160 -9.61 -1.40 -15.97
CA PRO A 160 -10.86 -0.95 -15.35
C PRO A 160 -11.09 -1.48 -13.93
N ASP A 161 -10.58 -2.67 -13.62
CA ASP A 161 -10.63 -3.30 -12.30
C ASP A 161 -9.87 -2.51 -11.23
N LYS A 162 -8.78 -1.81 -11.59
CA LYS A 162 -8.09 -0.90 -10.66
C LYS A 162 -8.96 0.31 -10.33
N ARG A 163 -9.63 0.89 -11.33
CA ARG A 163 -10.53 2.03 -11.11
C ARG A 163 -11.75 1.63 -10.29
N GLU A 164 -12.27 0.43 -10.54
CA GLU A 164 -13.35 -0.15 -9.75
C GLU A 164 -12.94 -0.32 -8.28
N LEU A 165 -11.77 -0.93 -8.02
CA LEU A 165 -11.27 -1.11 -6.66
C LEU A 165 -11.04 0.25 -5.99
N LEU A 166 -10.48 1.23 -6.70
CA LEU A 166 -10.33 2.60 -6.18
C LEU A 166 -11.68 3.19 -5.77
N GLY A 167 -12.75 2.98 -6.54
CA GLY A 167 -14.10 3.43 -6.22
C GLY A 167 -14.71 2.80 -4.96
N LEU A 168 -14.15 1.69 -4.47
CA LEU A 168 -14.58 1.00 -3.26
C LEU A 168 -13.73 1.34 -2.04
N ILE A 169 -12.63 2.09 -2.17
CA ILE A 169 -11.70 2.44 -1.09
C ILE A 169 -12.13 3.77 -0.46
N ASP A 170 -12.00 3.90 0.87
CA ASP A 170 -12.24 5.17 1.57
C ASP A 170 -10.93 5.96 1.71
N ILE A 171 -9.83 5.31 2.11
CA ILE A 171 -8.52 5.94 2.33
C ILE A 171 -7.43 5.22 1.53
N LEU A 172 -6.67 5.95 0.74
CA LEU A 172 -5.57 5.43 -0.06
C LEU A 172 -4.24 5.96 0.47
N VAL A 173 -3.30 5.08 0.79
CA VAL A 173 -1.89 5.44 0.97
C VAL A 173 -1.15 5.13 -0.32
N ASP A 174 -0.81 6.16 -1.06
CA ASP A 174 -0.33 6.04 -2.43
C ASP A 174 1.18 6.28 -2.57
N GLY A 175 1.74 5.77 -3.65
CA GLY A 175 3.14 5.94 -4.02
C GLY A 175 4.08 4.87 -3.48
N ARG A 176 5.16 4.62 -4.25
CA ARG A 176 6.24 3.69 -3.87
C ARG A 176 6.91 4.15 -2.57
N TYR A 177 7.42 3.17 -1.83
CA TYR A 177 8.41 3.44 -0.80
C TYR A 177 9.75 3.83 -1.43
N LEU A 178 10.27 5.02 -1.10
CA LEU A 178 11.59 5.47 -1.51
C LEU A 178 12.52 5.53 -0.30
N LYS A 179 13.58 4.71 -0.31
CA LYS A 179 14.57 4.64 0.79
C LYS A 179 15.16 6.01 1.16
N THR A 180 15.43 6.85 0.16
CA THR A 180 16.01 8.20 0.34
C THR A 180 15.04 9.18 1.00
N GLN A 181 13.76 8.85 1.04
CA GLN A 181 12.71 9.64 1.69
C GLN A 181 12.15 8.93 2.92
N LYS A 182 12.83 7.88 3.41
CA LYS A 182 12.43 7.15 4.61
C LYS A 182 12.35 8.09 5.80
N ASP A 183 11.23 8.06 6.52
CA ASP A 183 11.05 8.81 7.75
C ASP A 183 10.10 8.06 8.69
N SER A 184 10.57 7.78 9.92
CA SER A 184 9.82 6.99 10.90
C SER A 184 8.77 7.80 11.67
N LEU A 185 8.73 9.12 11.49
CA LEU A 185 7.80 10.02 12.16
C LEU A 185 6.50 10.23 11.38
N LEU A 186 6.45 9.73 10.15
CA LEU A 186 5.28 9.88 9.30
C LEU A 186 4.15 8.98 9.81
N GLN A 187 2.96 9.54 9.86
CA GLN A 187 1.77 8.79 10.21
C GLN A 187 1.51 7.74 9.11
N PHE A 188 1.43 6.46 9.51
CA PHE A 188 1.03 5.31 8.71
C PHE A 188 1.87 5.02 7.44
N ARG A 189 2.87 5.81 7.08
CA ARG A 189 3.66 5.61 5.85
C ARG A 189 5.14 5.65 6.12
N GLY A 190 5.91 5.01 5.24
CA GLY A 190 7.35 4.85 5.43
C GLY A 190 8.18 5.91 4.72
N SER A 191 7.60 6.69 3.80
CA SER A 191 8.34 7.57 2.90
C SER A 191 7.61 8.89 2.64
N LYS A 192 8.35 10.01 2.61
CA LYS A 192 7.77 11.37 2.49
C LYS A 192 7.00 11.63 1.20
N ASN A 193 7.30 10.91 0.11
CA ASN A 193 6.57 11.03 -1.14
C ASN A 193 5.18 10.38 -1.09
N GLN A 194 4.91 9.51 -0.12
CA GLN A 194 3.63 8.84 -0.01
C GLN A 194 2.60 9.80 0.57
N ARG A 195 1.36 9.75 0.05
CA ARG A 195 0.25 10.59 0.51
C ARG A 195 -0.83 9.71 1.11
N ILE A 196 -1.54 10.23 2.11
CA ILE A 196 -2.79 9.63 2.61
C ILE A 196 -3.94 10.43 2.01
N ILE A 197 -4.76 9.79 1.19
CA ILE A 197 -5.76 10.42 0.33
C ILE A 197 -7.15 9.97 0.77
N ASP A 198 -8.06 10.93 0.93
CA ASP A 198 -9.50 10.71 1.07
C ASP A 198 -10.09 10.44 -0.32
N VAL A 199 -10.39 9.17 -0.60
CA VAL A 199 -10.77 8.74 -1.95
C VAL A 199 -12.15 9.29 -2.36
N PRO A 200 -13.22 9.22 -1.54
CA PRO A 200 -14.51 9.80 -1.90
C PRO A 200 -14.43 11.29 -2.23
N ARG A 201 -13.72 12.10 -1.42
CA ARG A 201 -13.52 13.53 -1.72
C ARG A 201 -12.69 13.74 -2.99
N SER A 202 -11.69 12.90 -3.21
CA SER A 202 -10.83 12.98 -4.39
C SER A 202 -11.58 12.66 -5.68
N LEU A 203 -12.44 11.64 -5.67
CA LEU A 203 -13.32 11.29 -6.79
C LEU A 203 -14.30 12.44 -7.09
N ALA A 204 -14.92 13.01 -6.05
CA ALA A 204 -15.85 14.12 -6.21
C ALA A 204 -15.20 15.39 -6.80
N GLN A 205 -13.92 15.63 -6.51
CA GLN A 205 -13.19 16.81 -6.99
C GLN A 205 -12.34 16.55 -8.24
N GLY A 206 -12.20 15.30 -8.68
CA GLY A 206 -11.34 14.91 -9.80
C GLY A 206 -9.83 15.09 -9.55
N ARG A 207 -9.41 15.26 -8.29
CA ARG A 207 -8.00 15.49 -7.89
C ARG A 207 -7.76 14.91 -6.50
N PRO A 208 -6.52 14.52 -6.14
CA PRO A 208 -6.24 14.01 -4.81
C PRO A 208 -6.53 15.06 -3.72
N VAL A 209 -7.25 14.63 -2.70
CA VAL A 209 -7.57 15.37 -1.47
C VAL A 209 -6.90 14.64 -0.32
N ILE A 210 -6.00 15.33 0.37
CA ILE A 210 -5.29 14.77 1.52
C ILE A 210 -6.28 14.48 2.65
N TRP A 211 -6.12 13.32 3.29
CA TRP A 211 -6.93 12.90 4.43
C TRP A 211 -6.82 13.91 5.57
N GLY A 212 -7.98 14.41 6.03
CA GLY A 212 -8.04 15.55 6.93
C GLY A 212 -7.50 15.31 8.35
N LYS A 213 -7.21 14.06 8.72
CA LYS A 213 -6.61 13.69 10.01
C LYS A 213 -5.12 13.39 9.92
N LEU A 214 -4.51 13.62 8.76
CA LEU A 214 -3.06 13.46 8.58
C LEU A 214 -2.31 14.35 9.58
N HIS A 215 -1.54 13.73 10.45
CA HIS A 215 -0.72 14.40 11.44
C HIS A 215 0.57 13.62 11.67
N ASP A 216 1.64 14.07 11.01
CA ASP A 216 2.98 13.51 11.19
C ASP A 216 3.56 13.97 12.53
N GLN A 217 4.32 13.08 13.18
CA GLN A 217 4.97 13.39 14.44
C GLN A 217 6.18 14.32 14.20
N GLU A 218 6.45 15.17 15.18
CA GLU A 218 7.70 15.92 15.27
C GLU A 218 8.56 15.30 16.37
N ARG A 219 9.86 15.16 16.12
CA ARG A 219 10.80 14.78 17.18
C ARG A 219 11.12 16.02 17.99
N ASP A 220 10.49 16.13 19.15
CA ASP A 220 10.98 16.98 20.22
C ASP A 220 11.64 16.08 21.26
N ILE A 221 12.98 16.10 21.31
CA ILE A 221 13.76 15.40 22.35
C ILE A 221 14.25 16.48 23.30
N PRO A 222 13.66 16.61 24.50
CA PRO A 222 14.12 17.58 25.48
C PRO A 222 15.61 17.39 25.77
N GLU A 223 16.36 18.49 25.90
CA GLU A 223 17.82 18.47 26.05
C GLU A 223 18.32 17.57 27.19
N ILE A 224 17.50 17.40 28.24
CA ILE A 224 17.77 16.54 29.39
C ILE A 224 17.95 15.05 29.01
N TYR A 225 17.34 14.59 27.91
CA TYR A 225 17.43 13.21 27.42
C TYR A 225 18.48 13.02 26.32
N LEU A 226 19.17 14.09 25.89
CA LEU A 226 20.22 14.01 24.87
C LEU A 226 21.53 13.46 25.46
N LYS A 227 21.86 13.82 26.72
CA LYS A 227 23.13 13.46 27.36
C LYS A 227 23.35 11.96 27.55
N ASP A 228 22.27 11.20 27.79
CA ASP A 228 22.36 9.75 28.00
C ASP A 228 22.30 8.94 26.68
N ARG A 229 21.97 9.60 25.56
CA ARG A 229 21.73 8.94 24.26
C ARG A 229 22.97 8.91 23.38
N GLU A 230 23.82 9.93 23.45
CA GLU A 230 25.15 9.94 22.80
C GLU A 230 26.03 8.77 23.27
N ALA A 231 25.84 8.28 24.51
CA ALA A 231 26.54 7.12 25.04
C ALA A 231 25.99 5.77 24.53
N GLY A 232 24.73 5.72 24.08
CA GLY A 232 24.05 4.48 23.68
C GLY A 232 24.04 4.20 22.17
N GLU A 233 23.92 5.24 21.34
CA GLU A 233 23.83 5.07 19.88
C GLU A 233 25.21 4.82 19.23
N GLY A 234 26.32 5.16 19.90
CA GLY A 234 27.67 4.81 19.46
C GLY A 234 28.03 3.32 19.60
N ALA A 235 27.21 2.52 20.30
CA ALA A 235 27.48 1.10 20.57
C ALA A 235 26.66 0.13 19.69
N GLN A 236 25.74 0.61 18.86
CA GLN A 236 24.98 -0.23 17.91
C GLN A 236 25.49 -0.15 16.46
N ALA A 237 26.63 0.49 16.25
CA ALA A 237 27.36 0.47 14.99
C ALA A 237 28.75 -0.16 15.19
N SER A 238 28.79 -1.46 15.46
CA SER A 238 29.98 -2.31 15.36
C SER A 238 29.59 -3.72 14.96
#